data_AF-A0A1Q8FVP9-F1
#
_entry.id   AF-A0A1Q8FVP9-F1
#
_cell.length_a   1.000
_cell.length_b   1.000
_cell.length_c   1.000
_cell.angle_alpha   90.00
_cell.angle_beta   90.00
_cell.angle_gamma   90.00
#
_symmetry.space_group_name_H-M   'P 1'
#
loop_
_entity.id
_entity.type
_entity.pdbx_description
1 polymer ?
#
loop_
_entity_poly.entity_id
_entity_poly.type
_entity_poly.pdbx_seq_one_letter_code
_entity_poly.pdbx_strand_id
1 'polypeptide(L)'
;MQKVLLAASALTTALMTSGCVIVVADDDDSKMLRGHSTRTADGYTVLDRDGDYSRLAGDMNLRGRIGGDLSLVAGDVDIDDMDIGGEASIAGGDIDFSGRVRGEVSIAGGDINFSAEVDDDLNLAGGEIDFTGRVHGEAALAAGEMRVAGWFGDTLHAQADEIWFTGEAVGPAKLVAADELRNNRRRNQRGMIEVGGTLSGGAEICAISVVFTDTSRVGPGVTVWAEEPPVTQSGARVSGLDYQPRDGRDCDDLIDD
;
A
#
# COMPACT_ATOMS: atom_id res chain seq x y z
N MET A 1 78.75 40.00 -9.92
CA MET A 1 78.08 40.54 -11.13
C MET A 1 76.74 39.85 -11.27
N GLN A 2 75.73 40.67 -11.49
CA GLN A 2 74.29 40.45 -11.44
C GLN A 2 73.78 39.31 -12.35
N LYS A 3 72.78 38.55 -11.87
CA LYS A 3 71.59 38.19 -12.66
C LYS A 3 70.45 37.72 -11.74
N VAL A 4 69.33 38.40 -11.95
CA VAL A 4 67.99 38.32 -11.34
C VAL A 4 67.29 37.03 -11.80
N LEU A 5 66.33 36.49 -11.03
CA LEU A 5 64.93 36.17 -11.47
C LEU A 5 64.14 35.29 -10.46
N LEU A 6 63.03 35.90 -10.02
CA LEU A 6 61.67 35.37 -9.81
C LEU A 6 61.31 34.45 -8.62
N ALA A 7 60.43 35.02 -7.79
CA ALA A 7 59.52 34.36 -6.87
C ALA A 7 58.27 33.82 -7.61
N ALA A 8 57.67 32.74 -7.10
CA ALA A 8 56.22 32.57 -7.01
C ALA A 8 55.88 31.33 -6.16
N SER A 9 55.24 31.58 -5.02
CA SER A 9 54.58 30.60 -4.16
C SER A 9 53.25 30.15 -4.78
N ALA A 10 52.97 28.85 -4.79
CA ALA A 10 51.63 28.30 -5.04
C ALA A 10 51.13 27.58 -3.78
N LEU A 11 50.31 28.30 -2.99
CA LEU A 11 49.28 27.66 -2.18
C LEU A 11 48.19 27.19 -3.14
N THR A 12 47.81 25.92 -3.08
CA THR A 12 46.55 25.48 -3.70
C THR A 12 45.73 24.74 -2.66
N THR A 13 44.59 25.35 -2.40
CA THR A 13 43.50 24.97 -1.50
C THR A 13 42.89 23.62 -1.88
N ALA A 14 42.56 22.83 -0.85
CA ALA A 14 41.72 21.66 -0.94
C ALA A 14 40.30 22.04 -1.40
N LEU A 15 39.78 21.37 -2.43
CA LEU A 15 38.36 21.27 -2.69
C LEU A 15 37.91 19.84 -2.35
N MET A 16 37.10 19.73 -1.30
CA MET A 16 36.22 18.60 -1.06
C MET A 16 35.08 18.71 -2.08
N THR A 17 35.08 17.89 -3.12
CA THR A 17 33.90 17.69 -3.96
C THR A 17 33.26 16.36 -3.59
N SER A 18 32.05 16.47 -3.06
CA SER A 18 31.04 15.42 -2.93
C SER A 18 31.09 14.46 -4.12
N GLY A 19 31.44 13.21 -3.84
CA GLY A 19 31.42 12.15 -4.84
C GLY A 19 29.98 11.84 -5.27
N CYS A 20 29.67 12.11 -6.54
CA CYS A 20 28.59 11.41 -7.21
C CYS A 20 29.05 9.98 -7.47
N VAL A 21 28.25 9.00 -7.06
CA VAL A 21 28.37 7.62 -7.54
C VAL A 21 27.84 7.61 -8.96
N ILE A 22 28.72 7.32 -9.92
CA ILE A 22 28.34 7.01 -11.30
C ILE A 22 28.08 5.51 -11.34
N VAL A 23 26.85 5.12 -11.61
CA VAL A 23 26.55 3.76 -12.09
C VAL A 23 26.59 3.83 -13.61
N VAL A 24 27.65 3.25 -14.19
CA VAL A 24 27.75 2.98 -15.63
C VAL A 24 27.06 1.64 -15.85
N ALA A 25 26.06 1.62 -16.73
CA ALA A 25 25.62 0.40 -17.41
C ALA A 25 25.95 0.55 -18.89
N ASP A 26 26.97 -0.19 -19.34
CA ASP A 26 27.23 -0.49 -20.74
C ASP A 26 26.53 -1.83 -21.05
N ASP A 27 25.69 -1.86 -22.09
CA ASP A 27 25.96 -2.69 -23.28
C ASP A 27 25.01 -2.28 -24.43
N ASP A 28 25.59 -2.33 -25.62
CA ASP A 28 25.19 -1.69 -26.88
C ASP A 28 23.82 -2.11 -27.47
N ASP A 29 23.01 -1.13 -27.89
CA ASP A 29 22.77 -0.89 -29.32
C ASP A 29 21.94 0.39 -29.60
N SER A 30 22.65 1.42 -30.05
CA SER A 30 22.32 2.29 -31.19
C SER A 30 20.89 2.82 -31.37
N LYS A 31 20.75 4.13 -31.03
CA LYS A 31 19.74 5.14 -31.43
C LYS A 31 18.62 5.41 -30.43
N MET A 32 18.92 6.25 -29.44
CA MET A 32 17.90 7.15 -28.88
C MET A 32 18.37 8.59 -29.06
N LEU A 33 17.85 9.20 -30.12
CA LEU A 33 17.73 10.64 -30.22
C LEU A 33 16.96 11.14 -28.99
N ARG A 34 17.46 12.24 -28.41
CA ARG A 34 16.78 13.07 -27.42
C ARG A 34 15.28 13.15 -27.68
N GLY A 35 14.47 12.81 -26.68
CA GLY A 35 13.04 13.11 -26.69
C GLY A 35 12.21 12.28 -25.71
N HIS A 36 12.30 12.57 -24.42
CA HIS A 36 11.11 12.87 -23.61
C HIS A 36 11.58 13.61 -22.37
N SER A 37 11.05 14.81 -22.21
CA SER A 37 11.41 15.73 -21.16
C SER A 37 10.88 15.22 -19.83
N THR A 38 11.73 14.59 -19.01
CA THR A 38 11.52 14.57 -17.56
C THR A 38 11.63 16.03 -17.10
N ARG A 39 10.49 16.72 -17.05
CA ARG A 39 10.43 18.07 -16.48
C ARG A 39 10.22 17.89 -14.99
N THR A 40 11.23 18.22 -14.20
CA THR A 40 11.02 18.41 -12.77
C THR A 40 10.25 19.72 -12.62
N ALA A 41 8.95 19.63 -12.39
CA ALA A 41 8.11 20.77 -12.06
C ALA A 41 7.65 20.56 -10.62
N ASP A 42 7.98 21.52 -9.76
CA ASP A 42 7.55 21.56 -8.35
C ASP A 42 7.99 20.36 -7.49
N GLY A 43 9.08 19.68 -7.86
CA GLY A 43 9.62 18.54 -7.12
C GLY A 43 9.17 17.16 -7.64
N TYR A 44 8.23 17.13 -8.59
CA TYR A 44 7.78 15.90 -9.25
C TYR A 44 8.51 15.63 -10.57
N THR A 45 8.84 14.37 -10.81
CA THR A 45 9.19 13.86 -12.14
C THR A 45 7.90 13.60 -12.91
N VAL A 46 7.62 14.45 -13.91
CA VAL A 46 6.45 14.27 -14.78
C VAL A 46 6.77 13.28 -15.89
N LEU A 47 5.98 12.21 -15.95
CA LEU A 47 6.10 11.15 -16.95
C LEU A 47 4.99 11.26 -17.99
N ASP A 48 5.37 11.02 -19.25
CA ASP A 48 4.47 10.89 -20.40
C ASP A 48 5.17 9.95 -21.38
N ARG A 49 4.85 8.65 -21.28
CA ARG A 49 5.46 7.61 -22.11
C ARG A 49 4.55 6.41 -22.28
N ASP A 50 4.72 5.72 -23.40
CA ASP A 50 3.94 4.52 -23.73
C ASP A 50 4.50 3.23 -23.12
N GLY A 51 5.81 3.17 -22.84
CA GLY A 51 6.45 1.97 -22.27
C GLY A 51 6.69 2.08 -20.76
N ASP A 52 7.43 1.13 -20.22
CA ASP A 52 7.61 0.95 -18.79
C ASP A 52 8.50 2.03 -18.13
N TYR A 53 8.42 2.09 -16.80
CA TYR A 53 9.28 2.91 -15.96
C TYR A 53 9.78 2.11 -14.76
N SER A 54 11.09 1.91 -14.70
CA SER A 54 11.75 1.26 -13.56
C SER A 54 12.82 2.17 -12.95
N ARG A 55 12.79 2.37 -11.62
CA ARG A 55 13.77 3.19 -10.89
C ARG A 55 14.04 2.70 -9.47
N LEU A 56 15.28 2.93 -9.04
CA LEU A 56 15.72 2.86 -7.65
C LEU A 56 16.18 4.27 -7.24
N ALA A 57 15.68 4.81 -6.14
CA ALA A 57 16.05 6.14 -5.66
C ALA A 57 15.95 6.26 -4.12
N GLY A 58 16.37 7.41 -3.59
CA GLY A 58 16.09 7.76 -2.19
C GLY A 58 14.64 8.21 -2.04
N ASP A 59 14.25 9.21 -2.83
CA ASP A 59 12.89 9.77 -2.81
C ASP A 59 12.35 9.83 -4.24
N MET A 60 11.08 9.50 -4.43
CA MET A 60 10.41 9.51 -5.72
C MET A 60 9.08 10.24 -5.65
N ASN A 61 9.01 11.39 -6.33
CA ASN A 61 7.75 12.10 -6.56
C ASN A 61 7.39 11.96 -8.04
N LEU A 62 6.30 11.28 -8.38
CA LEU A 62 5.87 11.01 -9.75
C LEU A 62 4.46 11.53 -10.01
N ARG A 63 4.22 11.95 -11.26
CA ARG A 63 2.87 12.22 -11.79
C ARG A 63 2.84 12.04 -13.29
N GLY A 64 1.64 11.99 -13.87
CA GLY A 64 1.42 11.92 -15.31
C GLY A 64 1.00 10.53 -15.78
N ARG A 65 1.58 10.03 -16.87
CA ARG A 65 1.16 8.77 -17.50
C ARG A 65 2.32 7.84 -17.83
N ILE A 66 2.10 6.56 -17.58
CA ILE A 66 2.86 5.43 -18.13
C ILE A 66 1.90 4.51 -18.89
N GLY A 67 2.22 4.14 -20.12
CA GLY A 67 1.42 3.20 -20.92
C GLY A 67 1.64 1.73 -20.57
N GLY A 68 2.84 1.37 -20.08
CA GLY A 68 3.19 0.04 -19.58
C GLY A 68 3.30 -0.01 -18.06
N ASP A 69 4.31 -0.71 -17.56
CA ASP A 69 4.43 -1.05 -16.13
C ASP A 69 5.26 -0.03 -15.34
N LEU A 70 4.93 0.11 -14.05
CA LEU A 70 5.68 0.88 -13.08
C LEU A 70 6.39 -0.05 -12.08
N SER A 71 7.71 0.07 -11.96
CA SER A 71 8.50 -0.65 -10.96
C SER A 71 9.38 0.32 -10.17
N LEU A 72 9.14 0.47 -8.87
CA LEU A 72 9.85 1.43 -8.04
C LEU A 72 10.37 0.80 -6.75
N VAL A 73 11.58 1.20 -6.38
CA VAL A 73 12.05 1.05 -5.00
C VAL A 73 12.61 2.40 -4.55
N ALA A 74 12.05 2.95 -3.48
CA ALA A 74 12.55 4.18 -2.86
C ALA A 74 12.40 4.14 -1.34
N GLY A 75 13.04 5.06 -0.63
CA GLY A 75 12.73 5.33 0.78
C GLY A 75 11.33 5.94 0.90
N ASP A 76 11.13 7.05 0.19
CA ASP A 76 9.85 7.77 0.15
C ASP A 76 9.27 7.77 -1.28
N VAL A 77 7.98 7.44 -1.41
CA VAL A 77 7.26 7.41 -2.70
C VAL A 77 6.00 8.26 -2.60
N ASP A 78 5.91 9.29 -3.45
CA ASP A 78 4.71 10.10 -3.66
C ASP A 78 4.29 10.00 -5.14
N ILE A 79 3.16 9.37 -5.39
CA ILE A 79 2.54 9.25 -6.71
C ILE A 79 1.23 10.04 -6.71
N ASP A 80 1.25 11.16 -7.42
CA ASP A 80 0.14 12.12 -7.50
C ASP A 80 -0.62 11.96 -8.83
N ASP A 81 -1.88 11.52 -8.73
CA ASP A 81 -2.86 11.38 -9.81
C ASP A 81 -2.28 10.79 -11.11
N MET A 82 -1.66 9.61 -10.99
CA MET A 82 -0.96 8.98 -12.10
C MET A 82 -1.82 7.95 -12.84
N ASP A 83 -1.74 7.92 -14.18
CA ASP A 83 -2.42 6.94 -15.05
C ASP A 83 -1.40 5.88 -15.52
N ILE A 84 -1.52 4.67 -14.96
CA ILE A 84 -0.64 3.53 -15.27
C ILE A 84 -1.43 2.51 -16.10
N GLY A 85 -0.97 2.28 -17.32
CA GLY A 85 -1.64 1.41 -18.29
C GLY A 85 -1.39 -0.08 -18.08
N GLY A 86 -0.32 -0.46 -17.38
CA GLY A 86 0.02 -1.82 -17.00
C GLY A 86 -0.04 -2.03 -15.48
N GLU A 87 0.92 -2.78 -14.95
CA GLU A 87 1.04 -3.14 -13.53
C GLU A 87 1.83 -2.10 -12.73
N ALA A 88 1.64 -2.06 -11.41
CA ALA A 88 2.45 -1.25 -10.50
C ALA A 88 3.07 -2.11 -9.38
N SER A 89 4.40 -2.17 -9.33
CA SER A 89 5.17 -2.84 -8.27
C SER A 89 6.02 -1.81 -7.53
N ILE A 90 5.75 -1.59 -6.25
CA ILE A 90 6.40 -0.53 -5.45
C ILE A 90 6.86 -1.09 -4.11
N ALA A 91 8.10 -0.78 -3.74
CA ALA A 91 8.60 -1.01 -2.39
C ALA A 91 9.16 0.29 -1.80
N GLY A 92 8.79 0.61 -0.55
CA GLY A 92 9.36 1.75 0.15
C GLY A 92 9.13 1.77 1.65
N GLY A 93 9.54 2.86 2.29
CA GLY A 93 9.27 3.16 3.69
C GLY A 93 7.91 3.84 3.83
N ASP A 94 7.78 5.02 3.24
CA ASP A 94 6.56 5.82 3.25
C ASP A 94 6.01 5.93 1.82
N ILE A 95 4.75 5.56 1.61
CA ILE A 95 4.13 5.49 0.28
C ILE A 95 2.78 6.20 0.27
N ASP A 96 2.70 7.30 -0.48
CA ASP A 96 1.45 7.97 -0.84
C ASP A 96 1.15 7.67 -2.32
N PHE A 97 0.04 6.99 -2.59
CA PHE A 97 -0.34 6.60 -3.94
C PHE A 97 -1.76 7.07 -4.29
N SER A 98 -1.89 7.80 -5.39
CA SER A 98 -3.17 8.21 -5.98
C SER A 98 -3.16 8.11 -7.51
N GLY A 99 -4.34 7.92 -8.10
CA GLY A 99 -4.52 7.83 -9.56
C GLY A 99 -5.29 6.59 -10.01
N ARG A 100 -4.87 5.99 -11.12
CA ARG A 100 -5.46 4.78 -11.71
C ARG A 100 -4.39 3.82 -12.19
N VAL A 101 -4.61 2.52 -11.93
CA VAL A 101 -3.82 1.41 -12.47
C VAL A 101 -4.75 0.44 -13.19
N ARG A 102 -4.43 0.10 -14.44
CA ARG A 102 -5.26 -0.84 -15.23
C ARG A 102 -4.95 -2.31 -14.98
N GLY A 103 -3.73 -2.63 -14.57
CA GLY A 103 -3.31 -3.98 -14.20
C GLY A 103 -3.25 -4.17 -12.68
N GLU A 104 -2.52 -5.21 -12.28
CA GLU A 104 -2.29 -5.54 -10.88
C GLU A 104 -1.45 -4.46 -10.17
N VAL A 105 -1.76 -4.23 -8.90
CA VAL A 105 -0.95 -3.41 -8.00
C VAL A 105 -0.38 -4.27 -6.87
N SER A 106 0.93 -4.22 -6.69
CA SER A 106 1.66 -4.88 -5.61
C SER A 106 2.56 -3.87 -4.89
N ILE A 107 2.23 -3.52 -3.64
CA ILE A 107 2.96 -2.52 -2.85
C ILE A 107 3.36 -3.05 -1.48
N ALA A 108 4.63 -2.86 -1.12
CA ALA A 108 5.16 -3.14 0.20
C ALA A 108 5.76 -1.88 0.84
N GLY A 109 5.29 -1.52 2.04
CA GLY A 109 5.60 -0.27 2.73
C GLY A 109 5.84 -0.44 4.23
N GLY A 110 6.35 0.59 4.89
CA GLY A 110 6.17 0.79 6.33
C GLY A 110 4.80 1.41 6.58
N ASP A 111 4.54 2.54 5.92
CA ASP A 111 3.31 3.33 6.02
C ASP A 111 2.76 3.56 4.61
N ILE A 112 1.50 3.18 4.36
CA ILE A 112 0.88 3.24 3.03
C ILE A 112 -0.44 4.01 3.08
N ASN A 113 -0.52 5.12 2.36
CA ASN A 113 -1.78 5.77 2.00
C ASN A 113 -2.12 5.46 0.55
N PHE A 114 -3.19 4.68 0.33
CA PHE A 114 -3.59 4.25 -1.01
C PHE A 114 -4.97 4.76 -1.39
N SER A 115 -5.03 5.58 -2.44
CA SER A 115 -6.21 6.32 -2.90
C SER A 115 -6.40 6.25 -4.41
N ALA A 116 -6.16 5.07 -5.00
CA ALA A 116 -6.28 4.85 -6.43
C ALA A 116 -7.42 3.90 -6.83
N GLU A 117 -7.80 3.95 -8.11
CA GLU A 117 -8.63 2.94 -8.75
C GLU A 117 -7.76 1.88 -9.41
N VAL A 118 -8.05 0.61 -9.11
CA VAL A 118 -7.35 -0.57 -9.64
C VAL A 118 -8.37 -1.42 -10.39
N ASP A 119 -8.16 -1.58 -11.69
CA ASP A 119 -9.08 -2.31 -12.56
C ASP A 119 -8.95 -3.85 -12.39
N ASP A 120 -7.84 -4.32 -11.84
CA ASP A 120 -7.53 -5.74 -11.60
C ASP A 120 -7.25 -5.98 -10.09
N ASP A 121 -6.35 -6.91 -9.76
CA ASP A 121 -6.02 -7.29 -8.38
C ASP A 121 -5.12 -6.28 -7.64
N LEU A 122 -5.28 -6.22 -6.31
CA LEU A 122 -4.51 -5.36 -5.40
C LEU A 122 -3.88 -6.18 -4.27
N ASN A 123 -2.57 -6.05 -4.09
CA ASN A 123 -1.80 -6.59 -3.00
C ASN A 123 -1.09 -5.46 -2.24
N LEU A 124 -1.47 -5.19 -0.98
CA LEU A 124 -0.81 -4.22 -0.10
C LEU A 124 -0.27 -4.91 1.16
N ALA A 125 0.99 -4.66 1.49
CA ALA A 125 1.62 -5.12 2.73
C ALA A 125 2.34 -3.97 3.44
N GLY A 126 1.93 -3.63 4.66
CA GLY A 126 2.43 -2.49 5.41
C GLY A 126 2.57 -2.73 6.92
N GLY A 127 3.15 -1.77 7.63
CA GLY A 127 2.97 -1.62 9.08
C GLY A 127 1.64 -0.94 9.40
N GLU A 128 1.36 0.16 8.71
CA GLU A 128 0.08 0.89 8.73
C GLU A 128 -0.45 1.05 7.29
N ILE A 129 -1.75 0.83 7.09
CA ILE A 129 -2.42 1.01 5.80
C ILE A 129 -3.68 1.86 5.98
N ASP A 130 -3.74 2.97 5.24
CA ASP A 130 -4.92 3.80 5.04
C ASP A 130 -5.41 3.64 3.59
N PHE A 131 -6.50 2.91 3.39
CA PHE A 131 -7.07 2.61 2.07
C PHE A 131 -8.38 3.37 1.82
N THR A 132 -8.41 4.17 0.76
CA THR A 132 -9.60 4.93 0.31
C THR A 132 -9.95 4.71 -1.16
N GLY A 133 -9.24 3.79 -1.83
CA GLY A 133 -9.35 3.52 -3.25
C GLY A 133 -10.57 2.70 -3.68
N ARG A 134 -10.53 2.25 -4.94
CA ARG A 134 -11.52 1.34 -5.52
C ARG A 134 -10.79 0.17 -6.19
N VAL A 135 -11.17 -1.06 -5.88
CA VAL A 135 -10.62 -2.27 -6.51
C VAL A 135 -11.74 -3.01 -7.20
N HIS A 136 -11.55 -3.31 -8.49
CA HIS A 136 -12.51 -4.10 -9.27
C HIS A 136 -12.21 -5.61 -9.22
N GLY A 137 -10.94 -6.00 -9.09
CA GLY A 137 -10.51 -7.39 -8.86
C GLY A 137 -10.41 -7.76 -7.38
N GLU A 138 -9.64 -8.81 -7.10
CA GLU A 138 -9.39 -9.30 -5.74
C GLU A 138 -8.44 -8.34 -4.99
N ALA A 139 -8.70 -8.12 -3.70
CA ALA A 139 -7.86 -7.27 -2.86
C ALA A 139 -7.32 -8.05 -1.66
N ALA A 140 -6.00 -8.15 -1.53
CA ALA A 140 -5.31 -8.69 -0.37
C ALA A 140 -4.54 -7.57 0.36
N LEU A 141 -4.92 -7.32 1.61
CA LEU A 141 -4.34 -6.28 2.46
C LEU A 141 -3.78 -6.91 3.73
N ALA A 142 -2.52 -6.62 4.06
CA ALA A 142 -1.87 -7.09 5.28
C ALA A 142 -1.19 -5.93 6.00
N ALA A 143 -1.54 -5.68 7.27
CA ALA A 143 -0.95 -4.61 8.07
C ALA A 143 -0.77 -4.98 9.55
N GLY A 144 -0.08 -4.15 10.32
CA GLY A 144 -0.26 -4.13 11.78
C GLY A 144 -1.54 -3.36 12.14
N GLU A 145 -1.75 -2.21 11.53
CA GLU A 145 -2.91 -1.35 11.73
C GLU A 145 -3.55 -0.99 10.38
N MET A 146 -4.88 -1.08 10.26
CA MET A 146 -5.55 -0.88 8.97
C MET A 146 -6.84 -0.07 9.07
N ARG A 147 -6.95 0.99 8.27
CA ARG A 147 -8.20 1.73 8.02
C ARG A 147 -8.63 1.52 6.57
N VAL A 148 -9.83 1.00 6.38
CA VAL A 148 -10.36 0.64 5.07
C VAL A 148 -11.66 1.37 4.81
N ALA A 149 -11.62 2.40 3.97
CA ALA A 149 -12.76 3.25 3.62
C ALA A 149 -13.14 3.18 2.12
N GLY A 150 -12.46 2.34 1.34
CA GLY A 150 -12.66 2.22 -0.10
C GLY A 150 -13.78 1.28 -0.54
N TRP A 151 -13.84 1.02 -1.84
CA TRP A 151 -14.84 0.15 -2.48
C TRP A 151 -14.18 -1.09 -3.08
N PHE A 152 -14.78 -2.26 -2.84
CA PHE A 152 -14.31 -3.55 -3.34
C PHE A 152 -15.40 -4.23 -4.16
N GLY A 153 -15.12 -4.45 -5.44
CA GLY A 153 -16.02 -5.07 -6.41
C GLY A 153 -16.05 -6.59 -6.31
N ASP A 154 -14.89 -7.20 -6.08
CA ASP A 154 -14.71 -8.64 -5.87
C ASP A 154 -14.30 -8.92 -4.41
N THR A 155 -13.57 -10.01 -4.20
CA THR A 155 -13.21 -10.55 -2.91
C THR A 155 -12.18 -9.68 -2.21
N LEU A 156 -12.43 -9.35 -0.94
CA LEU A 156 -11.51 -8.62 -0.07
C LEU A 156 -10.96 -9.57 0.99
N HIS A 157 -9.65 -9.76 1.04
CA HIS A 157 -8.93 -10.40 2.13
C HIS A 157 -8.14 -9.33 2.89
N ALA A 158 -8.48 -9.07 4.15
CA ALA A 158 -7.80 -8.08 4.98
C ALA A 158 -7.35 -8.71 6.30
N GLN A 159 -6.06 -8.59 6.61
CA GLN A 159 -5.46 -9.11 7.83
C GLN A 159 -4.67 -8.01 8.55
N ALA A 160 -4.97 -7.76 9.82
CA ALA A 160 -4.19 -6.86 10.66
C ALA A 160 -4.36 -7.12 12.16
N ASP A 161 -3.55 -6.50 13.03
CA ASP A 161 -3.83 -6.55 14.48
C ASP A 161 -5.12 -5.78 14.82
N GLU A 162 -5.38 -4.68 14.11
CA GLU A 162 -6.56 -3.83 14.29
C GLU A 162 -7.08 -3.37 12.91
N ILE A 163 -8.39 -3.56 12.67
CA ILE A 163 -9.06 -3.17 11.42
C ILE A 163 -10.24 -2.23 11.73
N TRP A 164 -10.26 -1.05 11.11
CA TRP A 164 -11.45 -0.20 11.00
C TRP A 164 -11.98 -0.20 9.56
N PHE A 165 -13.07 -0.92 9.34
CA PHE A 165 -13.73 -1.01 8.04
C PHE A 165 -14.92 -0.05 7.97
N THR A 166 -14.81 1.00 7.15
CA THR A 166 -15.85 2.00 6.88
C THR A 166 -16.27 2.05 5.41
N GLY A 167 -15.64 1.24 4.56
CA GLY A 167 -15.87 1.16 3.12
C GLY A 167 -17.10 0.35 2.71
N GLU A 168 -17.11 -0.08 1.45
CA GLU A 168 -18.16 -0.93 0.87
C GLU A 168 -17.53 -2.16 0.20
N ALA A 169 -17.87 -3.35 0.72
CA ALA A 169 -17.54 -4.62 0.09
C ALA A 169 -18.78 -5.17 -0.61
N VAL A 170 -18.74 -5.17 -1.94
CA VAL A 170 -19.78 -5.76 -2.79
C VAL A 170 -19.57 -7.26 -2.91
N GLY A 171 -18.33 -7.70 -3.12
CA GLY A 171 -17.93 -9.10 -3.06
C GLY A 171 -17.77 -9.63 -1.63
N PRO A 172 -17.43 -10.92 -1.48
CA PRO A 172 -17.16 -11.52 -0.17
C PRO A 172 -15.97 -10.85 0.54
N ALA A 173 -16.05 -10.69 1.85
CA ALA A 173 -14.96 -10.13 2.64
C ALA A 173 -14.46 -11.13 3.69
N LYS A 174 -13.16 -11.40 3.71
CA LYS A 174 -12.45 -12.11 4.78
C LYS A 174 -11.68 -11.09 5.60
N LEU A 175 -12.08 -10.88 6.86
CA LEU A 175 -11.46 -9.92 7.77
C LEU A 175 -10.86 -10.66 8.96
N VAL A 176 -9.55 -10.57 9.14
CA VAL A 176 -8.81 -11.30 10.17
C VAL A 176 -8.08 -10.32 11.07
N ALA A 177 -8.43 -10.33 12.36
CA ALA A 177 -7.70 -9.62 13.38
C ALA A 177 -7.39 -10.50 14.58
N ALA A 178 -6.35 -11.30 14.43
CA ALA A 178 -5.72 -12.02 15.52
C ALA A 178 -4.21 -12.05 15.28
N ASP A 179 -3.45 -11.53 16.24
CA ASP A 179 -1.99 -11.67 16.23
C ASP A 179 -1.64 -13.14 16.47
N GLU A 180 -1.33 -13.84 15.39
CA GLU A 180 -0.71 -15.17 15.42
C GLU A 180 0.77 -15.10 14.98
N LEU A 181 1.43 -13.94 15.11
CA LEU A 181 2.86 -13.80 14.84
C LEU A 181 3.72 -14.40 15.96
N ARG A 182 3.58 -15.70 16.24
CA ARG A 182 4.56 -16.62 16.86
C ARG A 182 5.29 -16.18 18.15
N ASN A 183 4.97 -15.04 18.73
CA ASN A 183 5.75 -14.41 19.78
C ASN A 183 4.98 -14.49 21.08
N ASN A 184 5.40 -15.48 21.86
CA ASN A 184 5.00 -15.82 23.22
C ASN A 184 5.24 -14.71 24.28
N ARG A 185 5.30 -13.43 23.88
CA ARG A 185 5.75 -12.30 24.71
C ARG A 185 4.88 -11.03 24.66
N ARG A 186 3.82 -10.96 23.86
CA ARG A 186 2.87 -9.85 23.94
C ARG A 186 1.46 -10.37 24.15
N ARG A 187 1.12 -10.56 25.42
CA ARG A 187 -0.22 -10.90 25.92
C ARG A 187 -1.13 -9.66 25.89
N ASN A 188 -1.04 -8.84 24.85
CA ASN A 188 -1.77 -7.57 24.76
C ASN A 188 -2.81 -7.70 23.65
N GLN A 189 -4.02 -8.11 24.04
CA GLN A 189 -5.34 -7.56 23.67
C GLN A 189 -5.46 -6.78 22.33
N ARG A 190 -4.86 -7.27 21.26
CA ARG A 190 -4.99 -6.74 19.90
C ARG A 190 -5.55 -7.85 19.04
N GLY A 191 -6.45 -7.47 18.14
CA GLY A 191 -7.37 -8.37 17.47
C GLY A 191 -8.78 -7.81 17.48
N MET A 192 -8.89 -6.53 17.14
CA MET A 192 -10.15 -5.81 17.10
C MET A 192 -10.54 -5.56 15.65
N ILE A 193 -11.80 -5.84 15.34
CA ILE A 193 -12.41 -5.41 14.07
C ILE A 193 -13.59 -4.51 14.39
N GLU A 194 -13.52 -3.27 13.93
CA GLU A 194 -14.64 -2.35 13.92
C GLU A 194 -15.20 -2.23 12.51
N VAL A 195 -16.47 -2.56 12.34
CA VAL A 195 -17.20 -2.48 11.07
C VAL A 195 -18.21 -1.34 11.16
N GLY A 196 -17.99 -0.24 10.46
CA GLY A 196 -18.98 0.82 10.21
C GLY A 196 -19.46 0.89 8.76
N GLY A 197 -18.81 0.15 7.86
CA GLY A 197 -19.10 0.14 6.44
C GLY A 197 -20.30 -0.72 6.02
N THR A 198 -20.35 -1.00 4.72
CA THR A 198 -21.35 -1.87 4.10
C THR A 198 -20.71 -3.18 3.66
N LEU A 199 -21.27 -4.30 4.12
CA LEU A 199 -20.89 -5.67 3.72
C LEU A 199 -22.10 -6.30 3.02
N SER A 200 -22.08 -6.29 1.68
CA SER A 200 -23.20 -6.78 0.86
C SER A 200 -23.00 -8.21 0.36
N GLY A 201 -21.75 -8.59 0.08
CA GLY A 201 -21.38 -9.89 -0.50
C GLY A 201 -21.25 -11.04 0.49
N GLY A 202 -21.59 -10.81 1.77
CA GLY A 202 -21.24 -11.71 2.87
C GLY A 202 -19.84 -11.43 3.41
N ALA A 203 -19.54 -12.00 4.58
CA ALA A 203 -18.24 -11.82 5.21
C ALA A 203 -17.89 -12.93 6.20
N GLU A 204 -16.63 -13.30 6.21
CA GLU A 204 -16.01 -14.17 7.21
C GLU A 204 -15.10 -13.31 8.07
N ILE A 205 -15.42 -13.20 9.35
CA ILE A 205 -14.71 -12.32 10.28
C ILE A 205 -14.15 -13.17 11.40
N CYS A 206 -12.83 -13.14 11.60
CA CYS A 206 -12.18 -13.80 12.73
C CYS A 206 -11.39 -12.79 13.55
N ALA A 207 -11.70 -12.65 14.84
CA ALA A 207 -11.02 -11.69 15.71
C ALA A 207 -11.08 -12.05 17.20
N ILE A 208 -10.40 -11.28 18.05
CA ILE A 208 -10.67 -11.33 19.51
C ILE A 208 -12.00 -10.66 19.82
N SER A 209 -12.22 -9.46 19.29
CA SER A 209 -13.45 -8.69 19.49
C SER A 209 -13.92 -8.03 18.19
N VAL A 210 -15.23 -8.01 17.99
CA VAL A 210 -15.86 -7.41 16.80
C VAL A 210 -16.94 -6.43 17.24
N VAL A 211 -16.90 -5.23 16.66
CA VAL A 211 -17.88 -4.18 16.90
C VAL A 211 -18.51 -3.76 15.58
N PHE A 212 -19.83 -3.87 15.48
CA PHE A 212 -20.62 -3.24 14.42
C PHE A 212 -21.12 -1.88 14.94
N THR A 213 -20.66 -0.79 14.33
CA THR A 213 -21.03 0.57 14.73
C THR A 213 -22.43 0.99 14.26
N ASP A 214 -22.88 2.17 14.64
CA ASP A 214 -24.21 2.70 14.28
C ASP A 214 -24.43 2.91 12.77
N THR A 215 -23.36 2.92 11.97
CA THR A 215 -23.39 3.13 10.52
C THR A 215 -23.38 1.84 9.71
N SER A 216 -23.11 0.69 10.34
CA SER A 216 -22.91 -0.57 9.63
C SER A 216 -24.16 -1.03 8.89
N ARG A 217 -23.96 -1.52 7.66
CA ARG A 217 -25.00 -2.19 6.86
C ARG A 217 -24.50 -3.55 6.43
N VAL A 218 -24.93 -4.58 7.13
CA VAL A 218 -24.45 -5.94 6.97
C VAL A 218 -25.59 -6.84 6.47
N GLY A 219 -25.43 -7.34 5.25
CA GLY A 219 -26.33 -8.31 4.62
C GLY A 219 -26.25 -9.70 5.25
N PRO A 220 -27.06 -10.66 4.76
CA PRO A 220 -26.97 -12.06 5.18
C PRO A 220 -25.65 -12.70 4.71
N GLY A 221 -25.30 -13.85 5.31
CA GLY A 221 -24.07 -14.57 4.95
C GLY A 221 -22.83 -13.99 5.61
N VAL A 222 -22.99 -13.42 6.81
CA VAL A 222 -21.86 -13.02 7.64
C VAL A 222 -21.67 -13.99 8.78
N THR A 223 -20.48 -14.59 8.83
CA THR A 223 -20.03 -15.47 9.90
C THR A 223 -18.95 -14.78 10.70
N VAL A 224 -19.10 -14.77 12.03
CA VAL A 224 -18.14 -14.18 12.96
C VAL A 224 -17.63 -15.26 13.90
N TRP A 225 -16.33 -15.47 13.88
CA TRP A 225 -15.59 -16.22 14.89
C TRP A 225 -14.87 -15.24 15.82
N ALA A 226 -15.33 -15.12 17.06
CA ALA A 226 -14.71 -14.22 18.02
C ALA A 226 -14.63 -14.78 19.45
N GLU A 227 -13.60 -14.37 20.19
CA GLU A 227 -13.45 -14.72 21.62
C GLU A 227 -14.55 -14.07 22.45
N GLU A 228 -14.84 -12.81 22.16
CA GLU A 228 -15.93 -12.06 22.77
C GLU A 228 -17.14 -12.00 21.81
N PRO A 229 -18.38 -12.15 22.31
CA PRO A 229 -19.56 -11.97 21.48
C PRO A 229 -19.56 -10.60 20.79
N PRO A 230 -19.88 -10.53 19.48
CA PRO A 230 -19.83 -9.29 18.73
C PRO A 230 -20.81 -8.26 19.29
N VAL A 231 -20.35 -7.02 19.44
CA VAL A 231 -21.18 -5.90 19.92
C VAL A 231 -21.80 -5.20 18.73
N THR A 232 -23.13 -5.09 18.72
CA THR A 232 -23.87 -4.32 17.70
C THR A 232 -24.41 -3.05 18.33
N GLN A 233 -23.91 -1.90 17.88
CA GLN A 233 -24.34 -0.60 18.39
C GLN A 233 -25.75 -0.22 17.91
N SER A 234 -26.40 0.68 18.65
CA SER A 234 -27.71 1.18 18.26
C SER A 234 -27.62 2.00 16.97
N GLY A 235 -28.32 1.56 15.92
CA GLY A 235 -28.28 2.19 14.59
C GLY A 235 -27.79 1.22 13.50
N ALA A 236 -26.96 0.24 13.89
CA ALA A 236 -26.45 -0.79 12.99
C ALA A 236 -27.59 -1.59 12.35
N ARG A 237 -27.45 -1.89 11.07
CA ARG A 237 -28.36 -2.78 10.33
C ARG A 237 -27.63 -4.07 10.02
N VAL A 238 -27.73 -5.04 10.93
CA VAL A 238 -27.10 -6.36 10.78
C VAL A 238 -28.20 -7.41 10.66
N SER A 239 -28.15 -8.23 9.61
CA SER A 239 -29.13 -9.30 9.36
C SER A 239 -28.44 -10.62 9.08
N GLY A 240 -28.93 -11.72 9.67
CA GLY A 240 -28.40 -13.06 9.36
C GLY A 240 -26.96 -13.30 9.81
N LEU A 241 -26.54 -12.67 10.90
CA LEU A 241 -25.25 -12.88 11.55
C LEU A 241 -25.20 -14.28 12.19
N ASP A 242 -24.25 -15.12 11.75
CA ASP A 242 -23.89 -16.36 12.44
C ASP A 242 -22.67 -16.10 13.33
N TYR A 243 -22.85 -16.16 14.65
CA TYR A 243 -21.75 -16.01 15.60
C TYR A 243 -21.39 -17.37 16.18
N GLN A 244 -20.10 -17.69 16.08
CA GLN A 244 -19.51 -18.86 16.69
C GLN A 244 -18.37 -18.41 17.61
N PRO A 245 -18.30 -18.92 18.86
CA PRO A 245 -17.14 -18.63 19.70
C PRO A 245 -15.88 -19.20 19.06
N ARG A 246 -14.80 -18.42 19.12
CA ARG A 246 -13.49 -18.85 18.60
C ARG A 246 -12.90 -19.96 19.49
N ASP A 247 -13.13 -19.88 20.80
CA ASP A 247 -12.66 -20.85 21.81
C ASP A 247 -11.14 -21.10 21.74
N GLY A 248 -10.36 -20.07 21.42
CA GLY A 248 -8.91 -20.15 21.26
C GLY A 248 -8.42 -20.89 20.00
N ARG A 249 -9.30 -21.17 19.02
CA ARG A 249 -8.90 -21.71 17.70
C ARG A 249 -8.24 -20.64 16.83
N ASP A 250 -7.25 -21.07 16.05
CA ASP A 250 -6.52 -20.18 15.17
C ASP A 250 -7.41 -19.71 14.00
N CYS A 251 -7.24 -18.47 13.56
CA CYS A 251 -8.10 -17.91 12.50
C CYS A 251 -7.87 -18.58 11.14
N ASP A 252 -6.64 -19.00 10.86
CA ASP A 252 -6.27 -19.73 9.64
C ASP A 252 -7.04 -21.06 9.54
N ASP A 253 -7.28 -21.73 10.67
CA ASP A 253 -8.06 -22.97 10.74
C ASP A 253 -9.58 -22.74 10.55
N LEU A 254 -10.06 -21.50 10.53
CA LEU A 254 -11.48 -21.16 10.48
C LEU A 254 -11.92 -20.56 9.15
N ILE A 255 -11.01 -19.86 8.47
CA ILE A 255 -11.32 -19.05 7.27
C ILE A 255 -10.83 -19.71 5.98
N ASP A 256 -9.88 -20.65 6.05
CA ASP A 256 -9.34 -21.36 4.87
C ASP A 256 -9.94 -22.76 4.63
N ASP A 257 -11.04 -23.10 5.33
CA ASP A 257 -11.75 -24.40 5.27
C ASP A 257 -12.97 -24.44 4.31
#